data_AF-A0A4P6FBK0-F1
#
_entry.id   AF-A0A4P6FBK0-F1
#
_cell.length_a   1.000
_cell.length_b   1.000
_cell.length_c   1.000
_cell.angle_alpha   90.00
_cell.angle_beta   90.00
_cell.angle_gamma   90.00
#
_symmetry.space_group_name_H-M   'P 1'
#
loop_
_entity.id
_entity.type
_entity.pdbx_description
1 polymer ?
#
loop_
_entity_poly.entity_id
_entity_poly.type
_entity_poly.pdbx_seq_one_letter_code
_entity_poly.pdbx_strand_id
1 'polypeptide(L)'
;MKDPFAMLPVKSRTPSSTGILDQWVTQAQRLIGARGERTRWVLASTIVAAALQRAHMHDGTPLFVVKGGVFIERALDLRARATKDLDTLFRGAVAEFERTVDSALAEPWGVLEIKWRRSSTPARTPIDRRPRRISGCEISWTWS
;
A
#
# COMPACT_ATOMS: atom_id res chain seq x y z
N MET A 1 -16.90 -6.32 15.40
CA MET A 1 -16.32 -7.66 15.12
C MET A 1 -14.81 -7.52 15.27
N LYS A 2 -14.11 -8.51 15.85
CA LYS A 2 -12.68 -8.40 16.22
C LYS A 2 -11.82 -8.31 14.95
N ASP A 3 -10.99 -7.26 14.87
CA ASP A 3 -9.92 -7.16 13.88
C ASP A 3 -9.11 -8.49 13.87
N PRO A 4 -9.07 -9.22 12.74
CA PRO A 4 -8.35 -10.50 12.64
C PRO A 4 -6.83 -10.34 12.81
N PHE A 5 -6.29 -9.12 12.69
CA PHE A 5 -4.89 -8.84 12.98
C PHE A 5 -4.62 -8.65 14.48
N ALA A 6 -5.63 -8.33 15.29
CA ALA A 6 -5.47 -8.12 16.74
C ALA A 6 -5.11 -9.39 17.52
N MET A 7 -5.29 -10.56 16.91
CA MET A 7 -4.91 -11.87 17.49
C MET A 7 -3.50 -12.33 17.08
N LEU A 8 -2.80 -11.58 16.24
CA LEU A 8 -1.42 -11.91 15.87
C LEU A 8 -0.45 -11.61 17.02
N PRO A 9 0.53 -12.49 17.28
CA PRO A 9 1.53 -12.25 18.30
C PRO A 9 2.41 -11.04 17.91
N VAL A 10 2.62 -10.13 18.86
CA VAL A 10 3.51 -8.98 18.67
C VAL A 10 4.95 -9.49 18.54
N LYS A 11 5.63 -9.10 17.46
CA LYS A 11 7.06 -9.34 17.29
C LYS A 11 7.83 -8.14 17.82
N SER A 12 8.79 -8.38 18.72
CA SER A 12 9.66 -7.36 19.29
C SER A 12 10.91 -7.07 18.46
N ARG A 13 11.11 -7.82 17.36
CA ARG A 13 12.26 -7.69 16.47
C ARG A 13 11.78 -7.32 15.08
N THR A 14 12.61 -6.56 14.37
CA THR A 14 12.49 -6.33 12.93
C THR A 14 12.96 -7.60 12.21
N PRO A 15 12.35 -8.01 11.08
CA PRO A 15 12.89 -9.11 10.31
C PRO A 15 14.30 -8.72 9.82
N SER A 16 15.21 -9.67 9.70
CA SER A 16 16.59 -9.41 9.24
C SER A 16 16.82 -9.82 7.78
N SER A 17 15.80 -10.35 7.10
CA SER A 17 15.84 -10.72 5.69
C SER A 17 14.43 -10.91 5.11
N THR A 18 14.33 -10.94 3.77
CA THR A 18 13.10 -11.27 3.03
C THR A 18 12.51 -12.60 3.50
N GLY A 19 13.35 -13.63 3.61
CA GLY A 19 12.94 -14.97 4.00
C GLY A 19 12.29 -15.00 5.39
N ILE A 20 12.81 -14.23 6.34
CA ILE A 20 12.22 -14.14 7.69
C ILE A 20 10.88 -13.41 7.65
N LEU A 21 10.77 -12.32 6.89
CA LEU A 21 9.51 -11.62 6.71
C LEU A 21 8.45 -12.52 6.04
N ASP A 22 8.83 -13.26 5.00
CA ASP A 22 7.95 -14.20 4.31
C ASP A 22 7.47 -15.33 5.22
N GLN A 23 8.36 -15.84 6.08
CA GLN A 23 8.01 -16.81 7.10
C GLN A 23 7.00 -16.23 8.12
N TRP A 24 7.21 -15.00 8.58
CA TRP A 24 6.28 -14.34 9.51
C TRP A 24 4.91 -14.08 8.88
N VAL A 25 4.88 -13.65 7.61
CA VAL A 25 3.64 -13.50 6.84
C VAL A 25 2.95 -14.85 6.72
N THR A 26 3.67 -15.92 6.37
CA THR A 26 3.12 -17.28 6.27
C THR A 26 2.57 -17.78 7.61
N GLN A 27 3.27 -17.50 8.72
CA GLN A 27 2.79 -17.81 10.06
C GLN A 27 1.49 -17.05 10.38
N ALA A 28 1.43 -15.75 10.09
CA ALA A 28 0.24 -14.93 10.29
C ALA A 28 -0.94 -15.44 9.46
N GLN A 29 -0.70 -15.83 8.20
CA GLN A 29 -1.71 -16.42 7.33
C GLN A 29 -2.30 -17.71 7.94
N ARG A 30 -1.47 -18.59 8.49
CA ARG A 30 -1.94 -19.84 9.13
C ARG A 30 -2.82 -19.54 10.35
N LEU A 31 -2.47 -18.54 11.14
CA LEU A 31 -3.24 -18.13 12.32
C LEU A 31 -4.58 -17.46 11.94
N ILE A 32 -4.62 -16.70 10.85
CA ILE A 32 -5.81 -15.99 10.36
C ILE A 32 -6.72 -16.92 9.51
N GLY A 33 -6.19 -18.01 8.94
CA GLY A 33 -6.93 -18.98 8.12
C GLY A 33 -6.91 -18.65 6.62
N ALA A 34 -7.96 -19.05 5.88
CA ALA A 34 -8.06 -19.09 4.40
C ALA A 34 -7.88 -17.75 3.61
N ARG A 35 -7.33 -16.70 4.24
CA ARG A 35 -7.04 -15.38 3.68
C ARG A 35 -5.53 -15.16 3.44
N GLY A 36 -4.83 -16.22 3.06
CA GLY A 36 -3.37 -16.26 2.87
C GLY A 36 -2.82 -15.11 2.02
N GLU A 37 -3.02 -15.19 0.70
CA GLU A 37 -2.58 -14.15 -0.25
C GLU A 37 -3.05 -12.74 0.13
N ARG A 38 -4.25 -12.65 0.70
CA ARG A 38 -4.84 -11.39 1.17
C ARG A 38 -4.05 -10.76 2.32
N THR A 39 -3.48 -11.55 3.22
CA THR A 39 -2.65 -11.05 4.33
C THR A 39 -1.40 -10.35 3.81
N ARG A 40 -0.72 -10.96 2.82
CA ARG A 40 0.46 -10.36 2.18
C ARG A 40 0.09 -9.07 1.45
N TRP A 41 -1.01 -9.08 0.70
CA TRP A 41 -1.50 -7.90 0.00
C TRP A 41 -1.92 -6.76 0.95
N VAL A 42 -2.64 -7.09 2.02
CA VAL A 42 -3.05 -6.10 3.03
C VAL A 42 -1.84 -5.48 3.69
N LEU A 43 -0.82 -6.27 4.05
CA LEU A 43 0.44 -5.75 4.58
C LEU A 43 1.11 -4.80 3.57
N ALA A 44 1.29 -5.26 2.33
CA ALA A 44 1.95 -4.50 1.26
C ALA A 44 1.25 -3.16 0.98
N SER A 45 -0.06 -3.20 0.72
CA SER A 45 -0.87 -2.01 0.42
C SER A 45 -0.90 -1.01 1.58
N THR A 46 -0.82 -1.48 2.82
CA THR A 46 -0.78 -0.61 4.00
C THR A 46 0.55 0.11 4.14
N ILE A 47 1.66 -0.61 3.92
CA ILE A 47 3.00 -0.01 3.92
C ILE A 47 3.10 1.07 2.84
N VAL A 48 2.64 0.77 1.62
CA VAL A 48 2.66 1.75 0.52
C VAL A 48 1.74 2.94 0.83
N ALA A 49 0.53 2.70 1.34
CA ALA A 49 -0.37 3.77 1.76
C ALA A 49 0.27 4.69 2.81
N ALA A 50 0.89 4.10 3.84
CA ALA A 50 1.54 4.86 4.90
C ALA A 50 2.77 5.63 4.40
N ALA A 51 3.54 5.05 3.47
CA ALA A 51 4.66 5.72 2.83
C ALA A 51 4.20 6.94 2.00
N LEU A 52 3.11 6.78 1.22
CA LEU A 52 2.51 7.88 0.46
C LEU A 52 1.93 8.99 1.36
N GLN A 53 1.42 8.63 2.53
CA GLN A 53 0.93 9.59 3.53
C GLN A 53 2.04 10.49 4.10
N ARG A 54 3.32 10.23 3.84
CA ARG A 54 4.40 11.16 4.21
C ARG A 54 4.40 12.43 3.37
N ALA A 55 3.79 12.41 2.18
CA ALA A 55 3.73 13.57 1.31
C ALA A 55 2.60 14.52 1.73
N HIS A 56 2.97 15.74 2.10
CA HIS A 56 2.05 16.79 2.56
C HIS A 56 2.24 18.08 1.76
N MET A 57 1.17 18.85 1.63
CA MET A 57 1.22 20.25 1.21
C MET A 57 1.86 21.10 2.32
N HIS A 58 2.16 22.36 2.00
CA HIS A 58 2.76 23.32 2.94
C HIS A 58 1.89 23.57 4.19
N ASP A 59 0.59 23.37 4.08
CA ASP A 59 -0.39 23.50 5.17
C ASP A 59 -0.54 22.22 6.02
N GLY A 60 0.25 21.17 5.72
CA GLY A 60 0.16 19.88 6.40
C GLY A 60 -0.97 18.97 5.88
N THR A 61 -1.69 19.35 4.84
CA THR A 61 -2.71 18.49 4.23
C THR A 61 -2.05 17.36 3.43
N PRO A 62 -2.46 16.08 3.58
CA PRO A 62 -1.87 14.98 2.82
C PRO A 62 -2.17 15.11 1.31
N LEU A 63 -1.12 14.93 0.50
CA LEU A 63 -1.18 14.98 -0.97
C LEU A 63 -1.86 13.75 -1.56
N PHE A 64 -1.77 12.60 -0.87
CA PHE A 64 -2.43 11.35 -1.26
C PHE A 64 -3.56 11.01 -0.30
N VAL A 65 -4.74 10.76 -0.86
CA VAL A 65 -5.89 10.24 -0.12
C VAL A 65 -6.20 8.83 -0.64
N VAL A 66 -6.06 7.83 0.22
CA VAL A 66 -6.40 6.45 -0.12
C VAL A 66 -7.92 6.31 -0.28
N LYS A 67 -8.35 5.76 -1.40
CA LYS A 67 -9.75 5.48 -1.75
C LYS A 67 -9.89 4.00 -2.14
N GLY A 68 -11.11 3.57 -2.43
CA GLY A 68 -11.36 2.34 -3.18
C GLY A 68 -11.55 1.10 -2.30
N GLY A 69 -11.46 -0.06 -2.94
CA GLY A 69 -11.74 -1.35 -2.30
C GLY A 69 -10.83 -1.64 -1.10
N VAL A 70 -9.57 -1.19 -1.10
CA VAL A 70 -8.65 -1.37 0.05
C VAL A 70 -9.15 -0.59 1.28
N PHE A 71 -9.60 0.66 1.11
CA PHE A 71 -10.20 1.43 2.20
C PHE A 71 -11.53 0.81 2.67
N ILE A 72 -12.36 0.35 1.73
CA ILE A 72 -13.63 -0.33 2.03
C ILE A 72 -13.39 -1.69 2.72
N GLU A 73 -12.37 -2.45 2.33
CA GLU A 73 -11.98 -3.70 2.98
C GLU A 73 -11.49 -3.47 4.41
N ARG A 74 -10.77 -2.37 4.64
CA ARG A 74 -10.37 -1.93 5.99
C ARG A 74 -11.58 -1.48 6.82
N ALA A 75 -12.54 -0.77 6.22
CA ALA A 75 -13.77 -0.35 6.89
C ALA A 75 -14.77 -1.50 7.10
N LEU A 76 -14.76 -2.53 6.24
CA LEU A 76 -15.68 -3.68 6.26
C LEU A 76 -15.01 -4.99 6.71
N ASP A 77 -13.91 -4.92 7.47
CA ASP A 77 -13.31 -6.08 8.14
C ASP A 77 -13.00 -7.26 7.19
N LEU A 78 -12.38 -6.97 6.04
CA LEU A 78 -11.98 -7.95 5.01
C LEU A 78 -13.15 -8.71 4.35
N ARG A 79 -14.38 -8.17 4.41
CA ARG A 79 -15.58 -8.75 3.77
C ARG A 79 -15.84 -8.25 2.35
N ALA A 80 -15.18 -7.17 1.93
CA ALA A 80 -15.31 -6.65 0.57
C ALA A 80 -14.47 -7.45 -0.45
N ARG A 81 -14.90 -7.38 -1.72
CA ARG A 81 -14.27 -8.03 -2.88
C ARG A 81 -12.79 -7.64 -2.95
N ALA A 82 -11.91 -8.65 -3.03
CA ALA A 82 -10.47 -8.47 -3.13
C ALA A 82 -10.13 -7.58 -4.33
N THR A 83 -9.77 -6.32 -4.08
CA THR A 83 -9.14 -5.48 -5.11
C THR A 83 -7.63 -5.61 -4.99
N LYS A 84 -6.97 -5.92 -6.11
CA LYS A 84 -5.50 -5.91 -6.22
C LYS A 84 -4.95 -4.52 -6.52
N ASP A 85 -5.83 -3.53 -6.67
CA ASP A 85 -5.47 -2.15 -6.96
C ASP A 85 -5.52 -1.30 -5.66
N LEU A 86 -4.48 -0.52 -5.41
CA LEU A 86 -4.48 0.55 -4.40
C LEU A 86 -4.90 1.85 -5.08
N ASP A 87 -6.18 2.21 -4.93
CA ASP A 87 -6.71 3.46 -5.49
C ASP A 87 -6.34 4.65 -4.58
N THR A 88 -5.69 5.66 -5.15
CA THR A 88 -5.40 6.91 -4.42
C THR A 88 -5.84 8.12 -5.24
N LEU A 89 -6.17 9.20 -4.54
CA LEU A 89 -6.37 10.51 -5.12
C LEU A 89 -5.14 11.35 -4.83
N PHE A 90 -4.60 11.99 -5.87
CA PHE A 90 -3.51 12.95 -5.75
C PHE A 90 -4.04 14.38 -5.80
N ARG A 91 -3.60 15.23 -4.87
CA ARG A 91 -3.91 16.65 -4.82
C ARG A 91 -2.72 17.44 -5.37
N GLY A 92 -2.76 17.81 -6.65
CA GLY A 92 -1.68 18.58 -7.26
C GLY A 92 -1.75 18.54 -8.78
N ALA A 93 -0.79 19.20 -9.44
CA ALA A 93 -0.71 19.15 -10.89
C ALA A 93 -0.25 17.77 -11.35
N VAL A 94 -0.80 17.26 -12.46
CA VAL A 94 -0.42 15.94 -13.01
C VAL A 94 1.09 15.87 -13.30
N ALA A 95 1.70 16.99 -13.70
CA ALA A 95 3.13 17.10 -13.95
C ALA A 95 4.00 16.95 -12.69
N GLU A 96 3.42 17.05 -11.50
CA GLU A 96 4.10 16.91 -10.20
C GLU A 96 3.91 15.53 -9.58
N PHE A 97 2.96 14.75 -10.10
CA PHE A 97 2.58 13.46 -9.54
C PHE A 97 3.78 12.52 -9.37
N GLU A 98 4.52 12.25 -10.45
CA GLU A 98 5.61 11.28 -10.43
C GLU A 98 6.72 11.71 -9.46
N ARG A 99 7.11 13.00 -9.49
CA ARG A 99 8.12 13.54 -8.57
C ARG A 99 7.66 13.43 -7.12
N THR A 100 6.38 13.62 -6.86
CA THR A 100 5.83 13.49 -5.50
C THR A 100 5.82 12.04 -5.03
N VAL A 101 5.48 11.09 -5.91
CA VAL A 101 5.58 9.66 -5.58
C VAL A 101 7.04 9.26 -5.33
N ASP A 102 7.96 9.68 -6.20
CA ASP A 102 9.40 9.44 -6.04
C ASP A 102 9.89 9.99 -4.68
N SER A 103 9.52 11.22 -4.33
CA SER A 103 9.87 11.82 -3.03
C SER A 103 9.23 11.11 -1.84
N ALA A 104 7.96 10.70 -1.95
CA ALA A 104 7.24 10.03 -0.86
C ALA A 104 7.81 8.64 -0.57
N LEU A 105 8.39 7.98 -1.58
CA LEU A 105 8.94 6.63 -1.48
C LEU A 105 10.48 6.61 -1.34
N ALA A 106 11.14 7.78 -1.41
CA ALA A 106 12.60 7.90 -1.30
C ALA A 106 13.12 7.40 0.06
N GLU A 107 12.40 7.70 1.13
CA GLU A 107 12.75 7.23 2.47
C GLU A 107 12.25 5.79 2.66
N PRO A 108 13.07 4.84 3.13
CA PRO A 108 12.60 3.49 3.45
C PRO A 108 11.45 3.48 4.46
N TRP A 109 10.66 2.41 4.48
CA TRP A 109 9.69 2.14 5.54
C TRP A 109 10.28 1.12 6.51
N GLY A 110 11.03 1.60 7.51
CA GLY A 110 11.83 0.74 8.37
C GLY A 110 12.94 0.06 7.55
N VAL A 111 12.89 -1.27 7.45
CA VAL A 111 13.84 -2.07 6.66
C VAL A 111 13.40 -2.31 5.21
N LEU A 112 12.29 -1.70 4.80
CA LEU A 112 11.68 -1.94 3.49
C LEU A 112 11.93 -0.77 2.56
N GLU A 113 12.67 -1.01 1.49
CA GLU A 113 12.70 -0.10 0.35
C GLU A 113 11.45 -0.32 -0.51
N ILE A 114 10.84 0.77 -0.96
CA ILE A 114 9.66 0.71 -1.83
C ILE A 114 10.02 1.28 -3.19
N LYS A 115 10.02 0.42 -4.20
CA LYS A 115 10.20 0.83 -5.60
C LYS A 115 8.87 0.75 -6.31
N TRP A 116 8.58 1.76 -7.11
CA TRP A 116 7.40 1.77 -7.96
C TRP A 116 7.85 1.87 -9.42
N ARG A 117 7.09 1.22 -10.31
CA ARG A 117 7.37 1.21 -11.75
C ARG A 117 6.43 2.18 -12.44
N ARG A 118 6.98 3.05 -13.29
CA ARG A 118 6.20 3.87 -14.22
C ARG A 118 5.60 2.96 -15.29
N SER A 119 4.27 2.90 -15.38
CA SER A 119 3.59 2.24 -16.51
C SER A 119 3.64 3.18 -17.71
N SER A 120 4.20 2.76 -18.83
CA SER A 120 4.38 3.57 -20.06
C SER A 120 3.08 3.89 -20.82
N THR A 121 1.90 3.64 -20.25
CA THR A 121 0.61 3.95 -20.89
C THR A 121 -0.28 4.72 -19.92
N PRO A 122 -0.43 6.06 -20.09
CA PRO A 122 -1.53 6.75 -19.45
C PRO A 122 -2.83 6.18 -20.02
N ALA A 123 -3.67 5.57 -19.19
CA ALA A 123 -5.03 5.25 -19.56
C ALA A 123 -5.75 6.57 -19.88
N ARG A 124 -5.81 6.91 -21.17
CA ARG A 124 -6.43 8.12 -21.70
C ARG A 124 -7.93 8.01 -21.45
N THR A 125 -8.35 8.49 -20.28
CA THR A 125 -9.76 8.66 -19.96
C THR A 125 -10.10 10.12 -20.30
N PRO A 126 -11.14 10.40 -21.11
CA PRO A 126 -11.61 11.76 -21.31
C PRO A 126 -11.89 12.42 -19.96
N ILE A 127 -11.68 13.73 -19.89
CA ILE A 127 -11.81 14.56 -18.68
C ILE A 127 -13.22 14.43 -18.10
N ASP A 128 -13.40 13.43 -17.26
CA ASP A 128 -14.47 13.26 -16.29
C ASP A 128 -13.77 13.06 -14.94
N ARG A 129 -14.31 13.65 -13.88
CA ARG A 129 -13.69 13.84 -12.56
C ARG A 129 -13.54 12.53 -11.76
N ARG A 130 -13.00 11.47 -12.38
CA ARG A 130 -12.84 10.15 -11.79
C ARG A 130 -11.43 9.97 -11.21
N PRO A 131 -11.31 9.23 -10.09
CA PRO A 131 -10.01 8.89 -9.50
C PRO A 131 -9.09 8.25 -10.53
N ARG A 132 -7.83 8.68 -10.58
CA ARG A 132 -6.82 8.04 -11.45
C ARG A 132 -6.40 6.72 -10.83
N ARG A 133 -6.45 5.67 -11.65
CA ARG A 133 -6.07 4.30 -11.31
C ARG A 133 -4.54 4.18 -11.35
N ILE A 134 -3.92 3.78 -10.24
CA ILE A 134 -2.53 3.27 -10.25
C ILE A 134 -2.63 1.78 -10.59
N SER A 135 -2.63 1.44 -11.87
CA SER A 135 -2.53 0.05 -12.34
C SER A 135 -1.09 -0.23 -12.77
N GLY A 136 -0.44 -1.18 -12.11
CA GLY A 136 0.92 -1.62 -12.46
C GLY A 136 2.00 -1.39 -11.40
N CYS A 137 1.64 -1.16 -10.14
CA CYS A 137 2.64 -1.16 -9.06
C CYS A 137 3.11 -2.60 -8.79
N GLU A 138 4.20 -3.00 -9.41
CA GLU A 138 4.94 -4.20 -9.04
C GLU A 138 5.69 -3.90 -7.73
N ILE A 139 5.04 -4.21 -6.60
CA ILE A 139 5.65 -4.04 -5.27
C ILE A 139 6.64 -5.19 -5.08
N SER A 140 7.93 -4.90 -5.33
CA SER A 140 9.04 -5.77 -4.99
C SER A 140 9.74 -5.25 -3.74
N TRP A 141 10.09 -6.16 -2.82
CA TRP A 141 10.80 -5.81 -1.59
C TRP A 141 12.29 -6.04 -1.81
N THR A 142 13.09 -4.98 -1.71
CA THR A 142 14.55 -5.09 -1.61
C THR A 142 14.98 -4.74 -0.19
N TRP A 143 15.91 -5.53 0.35
CA TRP A 143 16.57 -5.26 1.62
C TRP A 143 17.85 -4.49 1.32
N SER A 144 18.12 -3.47 2.13
CA SER A 144 19.38 -2.71 2.13
C SER A 144 20.53 -3.53 2.71
#